data_AF-A0A1G1A314-F1
#
_entry.id   AF-A0A1G1A314-F1
#
_cell.length_a   1.000
_cell.length_b   1.000
_cell.length_c   1.000
_cell.angle_alpha   90.00
_cell.angle_beta   90.00
_cell.angle_gamma   90.00
#
_symmetry.space_group_name_H-M   'P 1'
#
loop_
_entity.id
_entity.type
_entity.pdbx_description
1 polymer ?
#
loop_
_entity_poly.entity_id
_entity_poly.type
_entity_poly.pdbx_seq_one_letter_code
_entity_poly.pdbx_strand_id
1 'polypeptide(L)'
;MNEKAVKIVRNILTAFVLVTIGFALGKEMTLRSVRHSAPEAALQPALPEKGQPNRVMVYYLHATFRCVTCNTIEKMTAELLKRQFGDALKSGVVEWKEADFQKEDKLAKRYSVISSCVVVANVRDGKEVDFKRLDEVWTLINNREAFDKYVGDAIRGYLMPAGGAAL
;
A
#
# COMPACT_ATOMS: atom_id res chain seq x y z
N MET A 1 12.11 -50.29 -11.03
CA MET A 1 10.98 -49.38 -11.31
C MET A 1 10.46 -49.67 -12.70
N ASN A 2 9.15 -49.88 -12.88
CA ASN A 2 8.57 -50.30 -14.16
C ASN A 2 8.64 -49.15 -15.16
N GLU A 3 9.32 -49.34 -16.30
CA GLU A 3 9.50 -48.32 -17.34
C GLU A 3 8.15 -47.78 -17.85
N LYS A 4 7.12 -48.63 -17.85
CA LYS A 4 5.74 -48.25 -18.18
C LYS A 4 5.15 -47.28 -17.15
N ALA A 5 5.42 -47.48 -15.87
CA ALA A 5 4.95 -46.60 -14.80
C ALA A 5 5.62 -45.22 -14.88
N VAL A 6 6.92 -45.16 -15.20
CA VAL A 6 7.63 -43.88 -15.36
C VAL A 6 7.09 -43.08 -16.56
N LYS A 7 6.78 -43.75 -17.68
CA LYS A 7 6.16 -43.13 -18.85
C LYS A 7 4.75 -42.59 -18.54
N ILE A 8 3.94 -43.34 -17.79
CA ILE A 8 2.60 -42.92 -17.37
C ILE A 8 2.68 -41.69 -16.45
N VAL A 9 3.54 -41.72 -15.43
CA VAL A 9 3.70 -40.60 -14.48
C VAL A 9 4.20 -39.34 -15.20
N ARG A 10 5.16 -39.47 -16.12
CA ARG A 10 5.65 -38.33 -16.91
C ARG A 10 4.56 -37.70 -17.76
N ASN A 11 3.72 -38.51 -18.41
CA ASN A 11 2.63 -38.01 -19.24
C ASN A 11 1.56 -37.30 -18.39
N ILE A 12 1.25 -37.83 -17.20
CA ILE A 12 0.32 -37.19 -16.25
C ILE A 12 0.86 -35.84 -15.76
N LEU A 13 2.14 -35.78 -15.38
CA LEU A 13 2.80 -34.54 -14.96
C LEU A 13 2.78 -33.49 -16.07
N THR A 14 3.08 -33.90 -17.30
CA THR A 14 3.09 -32.98 -18.45
C THR A 14 1.69 -32.44 -18.73
N ALA A 15 0.66 -33.28 -18.66
CA ALA A 15 -0.73 -32.85 -18.81
C ALA A 15 -1.16 -31.87 -17.70
N PHE A 16 -0.79 -32.14 -16.44
CA PHE A 16 -1.11 -31.25 -15.32
C PHE A 16 -0.48 -29.87 -15.48
N VAL A 17 0.78 -29.80 -15.90
CA VAL A 17 1.48 -28.53 -16.18
C VAL A 17 0.83 -27.77 -17.33
N LEU A 18 0.41 -28.44 -18.41
CA LEU A 18 -0.27 -27.78 -19.52
C LEU A 18 -1.66 -27.24 -19.12
N VAL A 19 -2.40 -27.96 -18.27
CA VAL A 19 -3.69 -27.51 -17.75
C VAL A 19 -3.53 -26.30 -16.82
N THR A 20 -2.53 -26.28 -15.94
CA THR A 20 -2.29 -25.12 -15.05
C THR A 20 -1.85 -23.89 -15.82
N ILE A 21 -0.97 -24.03 -16.81
CA ILE A 21 -0.58 -22.93 -17.70
C ILE A 21 -1.78 -22.43 -18.52
N GLY A 22 -2.57 -23.35 -19.09
CA GLY A 22 -3.78 -23.00 -19.82
C GLY A 22 -4.82 -22.26 -18.96
N PHE A 23 -5.01 -22.70 -17.72
CA PHE A 23 -5.90 -22.03 -16.77
C PHE A 23 -5.38 -20.65 -16.34
N ALA A 24 -4.06 -20.51 -16.11
CA ALA A 24 -3.45 -19.22 -15.78
C ALA A 24 -3.60 -18.21 -16.93
N LEU A 25 -3.26 -18.61 -18.16
CA LEU A 25 -3.39 -17.76 -19.35
C LEU A 25 -4.86 -17.45 -19.69
N GLY A 26 -5.77 -18.42 -19.50
CA GLY A 26 -7.21 -18.21 -19.67
C GLY A 26 -7.81 -17.21 -18.67
N LYS A 27 -7.31 -17.22 -17.42
CA LYS A 27 -7.71 -16.25 -16.39
C LYS A 27 -7.23 -14.83 -16.72
N GLU A 28 -6.05 -14.70 -17.34
CA GLU A 28 -5.51 -13.39 -17.73
C GLU A 28 -6.25 -12.75 -18.90
N MET A 29 -6.71 -13.54 -19.89
CA MET A 29 -7.48 -13.02 -21.03
C MET A 29 -8.92 -12.64 -20.66
N THR A 30 -9.56 -13.39 -19.74
CA THR A 30 -10.91 -13.07 -19.25
C THR A 30 -10.93 -11.84 -18.33
N LEU A 31 -9.88 -11.61 -17.52
CA LEU A 31 -9.76 -10.41 -16.67
C LEU A 31 -9.52 -9.12 -17.47
N ARG A 32 -8.92 -9.20 -18.66
CA ARG A 32 -8.75 -8.04 -19.55
C ARG A 32 -10.06 -7.62 -20.24
N SER A 33 -10.94 -8.58 -20.54
CA SER A 33 -12.25 -8.31 -21.16
C SER A 33 -13.23 -7.61 -20.19
N VAL A 34 -13.26 -8.03 -18.93
CA VAL A 34 -14.13 -7.42 -17.90
C VAL A 34 -13.68 -6.00 -17.52
N ARG A 35 -12.37 -5.69 -17.61
CA ARG A 35 -11.85 -4.32 -17.39
C ARG A 35 -12.31 -3.32 -18.46
N HIS A 36 -12.85 -3.77 -19.59
CA HIS A 36 -13.32 -2.90 -20.67
C HIS A 36 -14.85 -2.71 -20.70
N SER A 37 -15.59 -3.27 -19.73
CA SER A 37 -17.06 -3.20 -19.72
C SER A 37 -17.65 -3.11 -18.30
N ALA A 38 -16.97 -2.42 -17.38
CA ALA A 38 -17.61 -1.93 -16.17
C ALA A 38 -18.31 -0.60 -16.49
N PRO A 39 -19.64 -0.47 -16.27
CA PRO A 39 -20.32 0.81 -16.38
C PRO A 39 -19.77 1.78 -15.33
N GLU A 40 -19.28 2.92 -15.81
CA GLU A 40 -18.98 4.11 -15.03
C GLU A 40 -20.29 4.70 -14.49
N ALA A 41 -20.81 4.12 -13.41
CA ALA A 41 -21.95 4.66 -12.70
C ALA A 41 -21.71 4.58 -11.20
N ALA A 42 -21.60 5.77 -10.59
CA ALA A 42 -21.53 6.09 -9.17
C ALA A 42 -20.14 6.06 -8.49
N LEU A 43 -19.14 6.67 -9.12
CA LEU A 43 -18.37 7.70 -8.41
C LEU A 43 -18.71 9.02 -9.07
N GLN A 44 -19.49 9.87 -8.42
CA GLN A 44 -19.49 11.29 -8.77
C GLN A 44 -18.06 11.78 -8.56
N PRO A 45 -17.35 12.26 -9.59
CA PRO A 45 -16.17 13.03 -9.36
C PRO A 45 -16.67 14.32 -8.70
N ALA A 46 -16.43 14.47 -7.40
CA ALA A 46 -16.28 15.82 -6.89
C ALA A 46 -15.22 16.47 -7.77
N LEU A 47 -15.62 17.52 -8.49
CA LEU A 47 -14.71 18.34 -9.28
C LEU A 47 -13.47 18.60 -8.41
N PRO A 48 -12.23 18.35 -8.90
CA PRO A 48 -11.06 18.81 -8.17
C PRO A 48 -11.22 20.32 -7.98
N GLU A 49 -11.43 20.76 -6.75
CA GLU A 49 -11.16 22.14 -6.38
C GLU A 49 -9.67 22.33 -6.59
N LYS A 50 -9.31 22.79 -7.80
CA LYS A 50 -7.97 23.30 -8.10
C LYS A 50 -7.64 24.34 -7.02
N GLY A 51 -6.57 24.10 -6.27
CA GLY A 51 -6.14 24.99 -5.20
C GLY A 51 -6.05 24.38 -3.80
N GLN A 52 -6.35 23.09 -3.60
CA GLN A 52 -6.01 22.47 -2.32
C GLN A 52 -4.50 22.34 -2.14
N PRO A 53 -3.96 22.72 -0.97
CA PRO A 53 -2.53 22.65 -0.71
C PRO A 53 -2.05 21.20 -0.77
N ASN A 54 -0.85 21.05 -1.33
CA ASN A 54 -0.15 19.78 -1.36
C ASN A 54 0.15 19.30 0.06
N ARG A 55 -0.10 18.03 0.32
CA ARG A 55 0.09 17.43 1.65
C ARG A 55 0.49 15.97 1.56
N VAL A 56 1.10 15.48 2.62
CA VAL A 56 1.50 14.09 2.79
C VAL A 56 0.63 13.47 3.87
N MET A 57 -0.19 12.49 3.49
CA MET A 57 -1.00 11.73 4.43
C MET A 57 -0.20 10.54 4.93
N VAL A 58 -0.02 10.45 6.24
CA VAL A 58 0.59 9.29 6.88
C VAL A 58 -0.52 8.53 7.60
N TYR A 59 -0.75 7.31 7.17
CA TYR A 59 -1.75 6.42 7.74
C TYR A 59 -1.11 5.31 8.56
N TYR A 60 -1.71 4.98 9.71
CA TYR A 60 -1.56 3.67 10.32
C TYR A 60 -2.82 2.85 10.12
N LEU A 61 -2.71 1.83 9.28
CA LEU A 61 -3.81 0.95 8.94
C LEU A 61 -3.67 -0.29 9.79
N HIS A 62 -4.72 -0.64 10.52
CA HIS A 62 -4.70 -1.77 11.42
C HIS A 62 -5.96 -2.63 11.32
N ALA A 63 -5.84 -3.89 11.74
CA ALA A 63 -7.00 -4.75 11.91
C ALA A 63 -7.83 -4.28 13.13
N THR A 64 -9.11 -4.65 13.19
CA THR A 64 -9.99 -4.36 14.35
C THR A 64 -9.37 -4.88 15.65
N PHE A 65 -8.76 -6.06 15.59
CA PHE A 65 -7.98 -6.58 16.71
C PHE A 65 -6.53 -6.10 16.63
N ARG A 66 -6.07 -5.38 17.66
CA ARG A 66 -4.72 -4.82 17.74
C ARG A 66 -3.87 -5.58 18.75
N CYS A 67 -2.77 -6.16 18.29
CA CYS A 67 -1.78 -6.78 19.18
C CYS A 67 -0.77 -5.74 19.72
N VAL A 68 0.10 -6.17 20.64
CA VAL A 68 1.15 -5.32 21.23
C VAL A 68 2.06 -4.71 20.16
N THR A 69 2.42 -5.50 19.15
CA THR A 69 3.25 -5.07 18.02
C THR A 69 2.57 -3.98 17.20
N CYS A 70 1.25 -4.12 16.94
CA CYS A 70 0.48 -3.09 16.25
C CYS A 70 0.56 -1.75 16.99
N ASN A 71 0.22 -1.76 18.29
CA ASN A 71 0.26 -0.57 19.13
C ASN A 71 1.66 0.05 19.22
N THR A 72 2.70 -0.80 19.17
CA THR A 72 4.10 -0.35 19.20
C THR A 72 4.48 0.38 17.91
N ILE A 73 4.13 -0.18 16.73
CA ILE A 73 4.40 0.46 15.43
C ILE A 73 3.67 1.80 15.33
N GLU A 74 2.40 1.83 15.73
CA GLU A 74 1.61 3.08 15.77
C GLU A 74 2.29 4.14 16.64
N LYS A 75 2.66 3.77 17.87
CA LYS A 75 3.32 4.67 18.83
C LYS A 75 4.65 5.19 18.29
N MET A 76 5.51 4.30 17.77
CA MET A 76 6.81 4.68 17.20
C MET A 76 6.64 5.66 16.04
N THR A 77 5.65 5.41 15.17
CA THR A 77 5.34 6.30 14.04
C THR A 77 4.85 7.67 14.54
N ALA A 78 3.91 7.70 15.48
CA ALA A 78 3.39 8.95 16.04
C ALA A 78 4.49 9.76 16.76
N GLU A 79 5.40 9.10 17.48
CA GLU A 79 6.56 9.76 18.11
C GLU A 79 7.54 10.33 17.08
N LEU A 80 7.83 9.58 16.02
CA LEU A 80 8.66 10.05 14.91
C LEU A 80 8.06 11.30 14.27
N LEU A 81 6.76 11.27 13.95
CA LEU A 81 6.05 12.39 13.35
C LEU A 81 6.11 13.63 14.24
N LYS A 82 5.85 13.50 15.53
CA LYS A 82 5.94 14.61 16.49
C LYS A 82 7.36 15.20 16.57
N ARG A 83 8.38 14.35 16.56
CA ARG A 83 9.78 14.76 16.76
C ARG A 83 10.43 15.35 15.51
N GLN A 84 10.19 14.77 14.33
CA GLN A 84 10.86 15.17 13.08
C GLN A 84 9.98 16.00 12.15
N PHE A 85 8.66 15.90 12.26
CA PHE A 85 7.70 16.53 11.36
C PHE A 85 6.69 17.40 12.12
N GLY A 86 7.01 17.80 13.36
CA GLY A 86 6.10 18.56 14.23
C GLY A 86 5.60 19.86 13.61
N ASP A 87 6.46 20.60 12.91
CA ASP A 87 6.06 21.83 12.24
C ASP A 87 5.21 21.56 10.99
N ALA A 88 5.52 20.51 10.24
CA ALA A 88 4.72 20.07 9.10
C ALA A 88 3.33 19.54 9.50
N LEU A 89 3.23 18.91 10.68
CA LEU A 89 1.96 18.53 11.30
C LEU A 89 1.14 19.77 11.69
N LYS A 90 1.77 20.76 12.32
CA LYS A 90 1.09 22.02 12.71
C LYS A 90 0.61 22.81 11.50
N SER A 91 1.36 22.80 10.40
CA SER A 91 1.01 23.51 9.17
C SER A 91 0.04 22.73 8.27
N GLY A 92 -0.32 21.49 8.61
CA GLY A 92 -1.18 20.63 7.79
C GLY A 92 -0.52 20.11 6.50
N VAL A 93 0.81 20.27 6.37
CA VAL A 93 1.56 19.73 5.23
C VAL A 93 1.77 18.22 5.38
N VAL A 94 1.85 17.73 6.63
CA VAL A 94 1.74 16.32 6.98
C VAL A 94 0.48 16.16 7.82
N GLU A 95 -0.36 15.17 7.52
CA GLU A 95 -1.43 14.76 8.44
C GLU A 95 -1.25 13.30 8.83
N TRP A 96 -1.59 12.99 10.07
CA TRP A 96 -1.53 11.65 10.64
C TRP A 96 -2.94 11.14 10.89
N LYS A 97 -3.23 9.91 10.42
CA LYS A 97 -4.51 9.27 10.66
C LYS A 97 -4.35 7.77 10.92
N GLU A 98 -5.09 7.25 11.87
CA GLU A 98 -5.26 5.81 12.05
C GLU A 98 -6.59 5.37 11.44
N ALA A 99 -6.65 4.14 10.93
CA ALA A 99 -7.88 3.57 10.40
C ALA A 99 -7.91 2.04 10.51
N ASP A 100 -9.08 1.52 10.88
CA ASP A 100 -9.39 0.11 10.84
C ASP A 100 -9.70 -0.34 9.41
N PHE A 101 -8.76 -1.06 8.79
CA PHE A 101 -8.92 -1.48 7.39
C PHE A 101 -10.01 -2.56 7.23
N GLN A 102 -10.44 -3.25 8.30
CA GLN A 102 -11.53 -4.22 8.23
C GLN A 102 -12.90 -3.57 8.22
N LYS A 103 -12.98 -2.31 8.66
CA LYS A 103 -14.20 -1.49 8.59
C LYS A 103 -14.22 -0.58 7.37
N GLU A 104 -13.05 -0.17 6.89
CA GLU A 104 -12.89 0.76 5.77
C GLU A 104 -12.48 0.04 4.47
N ASP A 105 -13.43 -0.66 3.87
CA ASP A 105 -13.24 -1.53 2.71
C ASP A 105 -12.60 -0.80 1.51
N LYS A 106 -12.97 0.46 1.30
CA LYS A 106 -12.40 1.31 0.22
C LYS A 106 -10.92 1.58 0.45
N LEU A 107 -10.53 1.79 1.70
CA LEU A 107 -9.17 2.13 2.07
C LEU A 107 -8.29 0.88 2.04
N ALA A 108 -8.78 -0.25 2.54
CA ALA A 108 -8.11 -1.54 2.44
C ALA A 108 -7.82 -1.93 0.98
N LYS A 109 -8.82 -1.79 0.10
CA LYS A 109 -8.66 -2.05 -1.34
C LYS A 109 -7.68 -1.10 -2.00
N ARG A 110 -7.76 0.20 -1.69
CA ARG A 110 -6.87 1.23 -2.25
C ARG A 110 -5.39 0.90 -2.03
N TYR A 111 -5.03 0.56 -0.80
CA TYR A 111 -3.63 0.30 -0.44
C TYR A 111 -3.27 -1.20 -0.41
N SER A 112 -4.18 -2.06 -0.90
CA SER A 112 -4.04 -3.52 -0.92
C SER A 112 -3.59 -4.09 0.43
N VAL A 113 -4.22 -3.63 1.51
CA VAL A 113 -3.85 -3.94 2.89
C VAL A 113 -4.35 -5.33 3.25
N ILE A 114 -3.42 -6.20 3.64
CA ILE A 114 -3.71 -7.56 4.13
C ILE A 114 -3.32 -7.76 5.60
N SER A 115 -2.56 -6.81 6.16
CA SER A 115 -2.06 -6.79 7.54
C SER A 115 -1.81 -5.34 7.96
N SER A 116 -1.66 -5.08 9.27
CA SER A 116 -1.43 -3.71 9.74
C SER A 116 -0.14 -3.12 9.15
N CYS A 117 -0.15 -1.86 8.74
CA CYS A 117 1.00 -1.23 8.10
C CYS A 117 0.95 0.30 8.20
N VAL A 118 2.09 0.93 7.93
CA VAL A 118 2.16 2.38 7.73
C VAL A 118 2.08 2.66 6.22
N VAL A 119 1.24 3.61 5.82
CA VAL A 119 1.15 4.09 4.44
C VAL A 119 1.48 5.57 4.42
N VAL A 120 2.33 5.99 3.48
CA VAL A 120 2.62 7.39 3.22
C VAL A 120 2.07 7.71 1.83
N ALA A 121 1.06 8.56 1.76
CA ALA A 121 0.39 8.96 0.53
C ALA A 121 0.68 10.43 0.20
N ASN A 122 0.96 10.70 -1.07
CA ASN A 122 1.23 12.02 -1.60
C ASN A 122 -0.06 12.58 -2.20
N VAL A 123 -0.56 13.69 -1.65
CA VAL A 123 -1.79 14.34 -2.09
C VAL A 123 -1.45 15.68 -2.75
N ARG A 124 -1.85 15.83 -4.01
CA ARG A 124 -1.68 17.04 -4.81
C ARG A 124 -3.04 17.47 -5.36
N ASP A 125 -3.38 18.76 -5.22
CA ASP A 125 -4.66 19.30 -5.66
C ASP A 125 -5.88 18.48 -5.15
N GLY A 126 -5.80 18.04 -3.89
CA GLY A 126 -6.85 17.25 -3.24
C GLY A 126 -6.97 15.79 -3.73
N LYS A 127 -6.08 15.34 -4.61
CA LYS A 127 -6.04 13.97 -5.13
C LYS A 127 -4.76 13.26 -4.71
N GLU A 128 -4.90 12.01 -4.29
CA GLU A 128 -3.76 11.13 -4.09
C GLU A 128 -3.13 10.82 -5.46
N VAL A 129 -1.85 11.14 -5.60
CA VAL A 129 -1.09 10.94 -6.86
C VAL A 129 -0.07 9.81 -6.76
N ASP A 130 0.35 9.45 -5.55
CA ASP A 130 1.28 8.34 -5.28
C ASP A 130 1.16 7.90 -3.83
N PHE A 131 1.57 6.67 -3.51
CA PHE A 131 1.70 6.20 -2.14
C PHE A 131 2.78 5.13 -1.99
N LYS A 132 3.31 5.02 -0.78
CA LYS A 132 4.20 3.94 -0.34
C LYS A 132 3.61 3.22 0.85
N ARG A 133 3.50 1.90 0.74
CA ARG A 133 3.24 1.03 1.88
C ARG A 133 4.58 0.59 2.48
N LEU A 134 4.71 0.81 3.78
CA LEU A 134 5.95 0.59 4.52
C LEU A 134 5.86 -0.74 5.27
N ASP A 135 5.92 -1.85 4.54
CA ASP A 135 5.79 -3.19 5.13
C ASP A 135 7.00 -3.59 5.99
N GLU A 136 8.17 -2.98 5.78
CA GLU A 136 9.40 -3.29 6.55
C GLU A 136 9.35 -2.76 7.99
N VAL A 137 8.35 -1.95 8.37
CA VAL A 137 8.19 -1.49 9.76
C VAL A 137 8.11 -2.64 10.77
N TRP A 138 7.63 -3.81 10.34
CA TRP A 138 7.56 -5.02 11.16
C TRP A 138 8.93 -5.60 11.48
N THR A 139 9.88 -5.55 10.53
CA THR A 139 11.23 -6.07 10.73
C THR A 139 12.10 -5.08 11.50
N LEU A 140 11.78 -3.79 11.42
CA LEU A 140 12.53 -2.71 12.04
C LEU A 140 12.07 -2.35 13.46
N ILE A 141 11.04 -3.01 14.01
CA ILE A 141 10.45 -2.64 15.29
C ILE A 141 11.43 -2.62 16.47
N ASN A 142 12.43 -3.52 16.45
CA ASN A 142 13.45 -3.60 17.50
C ASN A 142 14.67 -2.68 17.25
N ASN A 143 14.70 -1.98 16.11
CA ASN A 143 15.74 -1.04 15.76
C ASN A 143 15.12 0.34 15.53
N ARG A 144 15.07 1.13 16.60
CA ARG A 144 14.44 2.46 16.59
C ARG A 144 15.02 3.38 15.52
N GLU A 145 16.34 3.38 15.35
CA GLU A 145 17.00 4.26 14.39
C GLU A 145 16.67 3.88 12.94
N ALA A 146 16.74 2.58 12.62
CA ALA A 146 16.40 2.10 11.28
C ALA A 146 14.91 2.33 10.96
N PHE A 147 14.02 2.11 11.93
CA PHE A 147 12.60 2.43 11.80
C PHE A 147 12.37 3.91 11.51
N ASP A 148 12.95 4.79 12.33
CA ASP A 148 12.80 6.23 12.19
C ASP A 148 13.33 6.72 10.84
N LYS A 149 14.46 6.17 10.40
CA LYS A 149 15.05 6.46 9.09
C LYS A 149 14.12 6.02 7.95
N TYR A 150 13.67 4.78 7.97
CA TYR A 150 12.84 4.19 6.90
C TYR A 150 11.54 4.97 6.70
N VAL A 151 10.79 5.21 7.79
CA VAL A 151 9.53 5.96 7.73
C VAL A 151 9.79 7.43 7.41
N GLY A 152 10.81 8.04 8.02
CA GLY A 152 11.16 9.43 7.79
C GLY A 152 11.58 9.72 6.34
N ASP A 153 12.35 8.83 5.72
CA ASP A 153 12.78 8.96 4.33
C ASP A 153 11.60 8.84 3.37
N ALA A 154 10.64 7.95 3.65
CA ALA A 154 9.42 7.85 2.86
C ALA A 154 8.60 9.15 2.89
N ILE A 155 8.45 9.78 4.07
CA ILE A 155 7.74 11.05 4.22
C ILE A 155 8.52 12.18 3.53
N ARG A 156 9.83 12.30 3.77
CA ARG A 156 10.68 13.33 3.14
C ARG A 156 10.65 13.22 1.61
N GLY A 157 10.60 12.01 1.08
CA GLY A 157 10.48 11.75 -0.36
C GLY A 157 9.23 12.38 -1.00
N TYR A 158 8.16 12.59 -0.23
CA TYR A 158 6.96 13.29 -0.70
C TYR A 158 6.86 14.74 -0.25
N LEU A 159 7.63 15.16 0.75
CA LEU A 159 7.73 16.57 1.12
C LEU A 159 8.59 17.37 0.15
N MET A 160 9.64 16.73 -0.40
CA MET A 160 10.44 17.38 -1.43
C MET A 160 9.62 17.53 -2.71
N PRO A 161 9.54 18.73 -3.31
CA PRO A 161 8.89 18.88 -4.59
C PRO A 161 9.60 18.00 -5.61
N ALA A 162 8.84 17.17 -6.33
CA ALA A 162 9.29 16.57 -7.57
C ALA A 162 9.54 17.72 -8.57
N GLY A 163 10.74 18.32 -8.50
CA GLY A 163 11.07 19.57 -9.17
C GLY A 163 11.89 20.59 -8.35
N GLY A 164 12.57 20.19 -7.27
CA GLY A 164 13.56 21.04 -6.63
C GLY A 164 14.79 21.24 -7.52
N ALA A 165 14.78 22.31 -8.32
CA ALA A 165 15.99 22.85 -8.92
C ALA A 165 16.98 23.18 -7.79
N ALA A 166 18.19 22.64 -7.92
CA ALA A 166 19.35 23.12 -7.20
C ALA A 166 19.52 24.62 -7.51
N LEU A 167 19.68 25.42 -6.47
CA LEU A 167 20.30 26.74 -6.53
C LEU A 167 21.70 26.61 -5.94
#